data_AF-A0A182AQA8-F1
#
_entry.id   AF-A0A182AQA8-F1
#
_cell.length_a   1.000
_cell.length_b   1.000
_cell.length_c   1.000
_cell.angle_alpha   90.00
_cell.angle_beta   90.00
_cell.angle_gamma   90.00
#
_symmetry.space_group_name_H-M   'P 1'
#
loop_
_entity.id
_entity.type
_entity.pdbx_description
1 polymer ?
#
loop_
_entity_poly.entity_id
_entity_poly.type
_entity_poly.pdbx_seq_one_letter_code
_entity_poly.pdbx_strand_id
1 'polypeptide(L)'
;MAGAALDALLDRITVLKLQQKAIEAELSPLLEQLSGALESGELDASFSHNGCSFSWSAGRTSFAYPEPLQQQEQALKEAQRLAVASGAATEKHGKAFWTIKPGRS
;
A
#
# COMPACT_ATOMS: atom_id res chain seq x y z
N MET A 1 30.76 -23.47 -8.55
CA MET A 1 30.89 -22.33 -7.61
C MET A 1 29.67 -21.40 -7.63
N ALA A 2 29.02 -21.15 -8.78
CA ALA A 2 27.81 -20.31 -8.84
C ALA A 2 26.56 -20.89 -8.13
N GLY A 3 26.41 -22.23 -8.10
CA GLY A 3 25.29 -22.90 -7.39
C GLY A 3 25.28 -22.63 -5.89
N ALA A 4 26.44 -22.79 -5.22
CA ALA A 4 26.53 -22.57 -3.77
C ALA A 4 26.26 -21.11 -3.34
N ALA A 5 26.60 -20.14 -4.20
CA ALA A 5 26.30 -18.73 -3.93
C ALA A 5 24.80 -18.42 -4.09
N LEU A 6 24.14 -19.06 -5.07
CA LEU A 6 22.70 -18.96 -5.26
C LEU A 6 21.94 -19.63 -4.10
N ASP A 7 22.38 -20.81 -3.68
CA ASP A 7 21.77 -21.54 -2.55
C ASP A 7 21.84 -20.71 -1.25
N ALA A 8 23.01 -20.13 -0.94
CA ALA A 8 23.16 -19.25 0.22
C ALA A 8 22.26 -17.99 0.17
N LEU A 9 22.06 -17.42 -1.03
CA LEU A 9 21.13 -16.31 -1.23
C LEU A 9 19.68 -16.74 -0.95
N LEU A 10 19.26 -17.88 -1.49
CA LEU A 10 17.92 -18.43 -1.32
C LEU A 10 17.64 -18.80 0.14
N ASP A 11 18.61 -19.40 0.83
CA ASP A 11 18.53 -19.71 2.25
C ASP A 11 18.34 -18.43 3.08
N ARG A 12 19.12 -17.39 2.78
CA ARG A 12 19.01 -16.11 3.48
C ARG A 12 17.64 -15.46 3.27
N ILE A 13 17.12 -15.48 2.04
CA ILE A 13 15.77 -14.97 1.73
C ILE A 13 14.72 -15.76 2.52
N THR A 14 14.83 -17.09 2.54
CA THR A 14 13.89 -17.97 3.23
C THR A 14 13.86 -17.70 4.72
N VAL A 15 15.02 -17.61 5.37
CA VAL A 15 15.13 -17.27 6.80
C VAL A 15 14.48 -15.91 7.09
N LEU A 16 14.79 -14.88 6.29
CA LEU A 16 14.22 -13.55 6.48
C LEU A 16 12.70 -13.55 6.29
N LYS A 17 12.15 -14.35 5.36
CA LYS A 17 10.71 -14.48 5.17
C LYS A 17 10.02 -15.17 6.34
N LEU A 18 10.63 -16.20 6.92
CA LEU A 18 10.12 -16.85 8.13
C LEU A 18 10.14 -15.90 9.33
N GLN A 19 11.22 -15.13 9.49
CA GLN A 19 11.31 -14.11 10.54
C GLN A 19 10.27 -13.01 10.35
N GLN A 20 10.09 -12.51 9.13
CA GLN A 20 9.04 -11.53 8.81
C GLN A 20 7.66 -12.06 9.19
N LYS A 21 7.36 -13.32 8.86
CA LYS A 21 6.08 -13.96 9.19
C LYS A 21 5.89 -14.11 10.71
N ALA A 22 6.94 -14.46 11.45
CA ALA A 22 6.88 -14.59 12.90
C ALA A 22 6.61 -13.24 13.58
N ILE A 23 7.36 -12.20 13.18
CA ILE A 23 7.18 -10.83 13.69
C ILE A 23 5.76 -10.33 13.37
N GLU A 24 5.26 -10.56 12.15
CA GLU A 24 3.89 -10.17 11.78
C GLU A 24 2.84 -10.88 12.64
N ALA A 25 3.04 -12.16 12.94
CA ALA A 25 2.14 -12.94 13.79
C ALA A 25 2.14 -12.44 15.24
N GLU A 26 3.27 -11.95 15.75
CA GLU A 26 3.36 -11.31 17.07
C GLU A 26 2.79 -9.89 17.08
N LEU A 27 3.00 -9.12 16.01
CA LEU A 27 2.57 -7.73 15.91
C LEU A 27 1.06 -7.59 15.72
N SER A 28 0.45 -8.48 14.93
CA SER A 28 -0.99 -8.44 14.61
C SER A 28 -1.91 -8.35 15.84
N PRO A 29 -1.80 -9.22 16.87
CA PRO A 29 -2.65 -9.12 18.06
C PRO A 29 -2.37 -7.88 18.93
N LEU A 30 -1.17 -7.30 18.83
CA LEU A 30 -0.85 -6.04 19.53
C LEU A 30 -1.53 -4.84 18.85
N LEU A 31 -1.59 -4.84 17.52
CA LEU A 31 -2.30 -3.80 16.76
C LEU A 31 -3.83 -3.91 16.94
N GLU A 32 -4.36 -5.11 17.13
CA GLU A 32 -5.77 -5.32 17.48
C GLU A 32 -6.08 -4.77 18.87
N GLN A 33 -5.22 -5.03 19.87
CA GLN A 33 -5.33 -4.42 21.20
C GLN A 33 -5.24 -2.88 21.14
N LEU A 34 -4.32 -2.35 20.34
CA LEU A 34 -4.20 -0.90 20.14
C LEU A 34 -5.47 -0.30 19.53
N SER A 35 -6.13 -1.03 18.62
CA SER A 35 -7.41 -0.62 18.05
C SER A 35 -8.52 -0.64 19.10
N GLY A 36 -8.56 -1.65 19.96
CA GLY A 36 -9.48 -1.69 21.11
C GLY A 36 -9.31 -0.51 22.06
N ALA A 37 -8.06 -0.10 22.35
CA ALA A 37 -7.77 1.07 23.17
C ALA A 37 -8.18 2.39 22.51
N LEU A 38 -8.10 2.49 21.18
CA LEU A 38 -8.65 3.62 20.44
C LEU A 38 -10.18 3.66 20.55
N GLU A 39 -10.85 2.52 20.40
CA GLU A 39 -12.31 2.40 20.46
C GLU A 39 -12.85 2.67 21.89
N SER A 40 -12.11 2.29 22.93
CA SER A 40 -12.45 2.62 24.33
C SER A 40 -12.15 4.08 24.70
N GLY A 41 -11.45 4.83 23.84
CA GLY A 41 -11.06 6.21 24.07
C GLY A 41 -9.85 6.38 24.99
N GLU A 42 -9.07 5.32 25.21
CA GLU A 42 -7.85 5.35 26.05
C GLU A 42 -6.66 6.04 25.37
N LEU A 43 -6.70 6.17 24.04
CA LEU A 43 -5.67 6.87 23.27
C LEU A 43 -6.26 7.67 22.10
N ASP A 44 -5.52 8.68 21.67
CA ASP A 44 -5.86 9.49 20.50
C ASP A 44 -5.55 8.76 19.19
N ALA A 45 -6.29 9.07 18.13
CA ALA A 45 -6.03 8.52 16.78
C ALA A 45 -4.66 8.92 16.18
N SER A 46 -3.96 9.87 16.80
CA SER A 46 -2.61 10.29 16.41
C SER A 46 -1.78 10.63 17.63
N PHE A 47 -0.69 9.90 17.86
CA PHE A 47 0.22 10.14 18.99
C PHE A 47 1.65 9.70 18.64
N SER A 48 2.62 9.99 19.52
CA SER A 48 3.99 9.51 19.38
C SER A 48 4.44 8.80 20.65
N HIS A 49 5.18 7.70 20.49
CA HIS A 49 5.72 6.89 21.58
C HIS A 49 7.09 6.34 21.20
N ASN A 50 8.09 6.51 22.06
CA ASN A 50 9.48 6.03 21.86
C ASN A 50 10.10 6.38 20.49
N GLY A 51 9.86 7.60 20.00
CA GLY A 51 10.38 8.07 18.71
C GLY A 51 9.61 7.56 17.48
N CYS A 52 8.55 6.77 17.68
CA CYS A 52 7.63 6.33 16.63
C CYS A 52 6.34 7.16 16.66
N SER A 53 5.84 7.56 15.49
CA SER A 53 4.53 8.18 15.35
C SER A 53 3.50 7.13 14.94
N PHE A 54 2.36 7.15 15.61
CA PHE A 54 1.21 6.29 15.38
C PHE A 54 0.08 7.15 14.81
N SER A 55 -0.49 6.71 13.69
CA SER A 55 -1.66 7.35 13.08
C SER A 55 -2.65 6.28 12.66
N TRP A 56 -3.86 6.36 13.22
CA TRP A 56 -4.95 5.48 12.84
C TRP A 56 -5.70 6.05 11.63
N SER A 57 -6.10 5.16 10.72
CA SER A 57 -6.94 5.47 9.58
C SER A 57 -8.07 4.44 9.54
N ALA A 58 -9.32 4.91 9.45
CA ALA A 58 -10.51 4.08 9.30
C ALA A 58 -10.59 3.31 7.96
N GLY A 59 -9.49 3.25 7.21
CA GLY A 59 -9.46 2.82 5.82
C GLY A 59 -9.86 3.92 4.83
N ARG A 60 -9.89 3.57 3.55
CA ARG A 60 -10.36 4.47 2.49
C ARG A 60 -11.87 4.37 2.39
N THR A 61 -12.56 5.48 2.58
CA THR A 61 -13.98 5.58 2.20
C THR A 61 -14.11 5.29 0.71
N SER A 62 -14.78 4.19 0.39
CA SER A 62 -15.12 3.82 -0.98
C SER A 62 -16.62 3.99 -1.15
N PHE A 63 -17.03 4.71 -2.19
CA PHE A 63 -18.45 4.92 -2.48
C PHE A 63 -18.90 3.93 -3.54
N ALA A 64 -20.01 3.23 -3.28
CA ALA A 64 -20.73 2.49 -4.30
C ALA A 64 -21.68 3.48 -5.00
N TYR A 65 -21.38 3.81 -6.25
CA TYR A 65 -22.21 4.71 -7.03
C TYR A 65 -23.44 3.99 -7.60
N PRO A 66 -24.59 4.67 -7.73
CA PRO A 66 -25.79 4.07 -8.33
C PRO A 66 -25.56 3.75 -9.81
N GLU A 67 -26.30 2.76 -10.33
CA GLU A 67 -26.16 2.24 -11.70
C GLU A 67 -26.08 3.33 -12.79
N PRO A 68 -26.90 4.41 -12.77
CA PRO A 68 -26.80 5.45 -13.80
C PRO A 68 -25.42 6.13 -13.84
N LEU A 69 -24.78 6.33 -12.69
CA LEU A 69 -23.47 6.96 -12.61
C LEU A 69 -22.36 5.99 -13.02
N GLN A 70 -22.51 4.70 -12.72
CA GLN A 70 -21.60 3.65 -13.21
C GLN A 70 -21.62 3.56 -14.74
N GLN A 71 -22.82 3.63 -15.36
CA GLN A 71 -22.97 3.64 -16.81
C GLN A 71 -22.30 4.87 -17.45
N GLN A 72 -22.43 6.04 -16.81
CA GLN A 72 -21.74 7.26 -17.25
C GLN A 72 -20.21 7.15 -17.15
N GLU A 73 -19.68 6.58 -16.07
CA GLU A 73 -18.24 6.32 -15.96
C GLU A 73 -17.75 5.35 -17.04
N GLN A 74 -18.55 4.32 -17.35
CA GLN A 74 -18.20 3.35 -18.38
C GLN A 74 -18.21 3.98 -19.77
N ALA A 75 -19.23 4.78 -20.09
CA ALA A 75 -19.28 5.56 -21.33
C ALA A 75 -18.11 6.55 -21.43
N LEU A 76 -17.72 7.19 -20.32
CA LEU A 76 -16.56 8.08 -20.28
C LEU A 76 -15.25 7.33 -20.55
N LYS A 77 -15.05 6.17 -19.93
CA LYS A 77 -13.87 5.31 -20.16
C LYS A 77 -13.77 4.88 -21.62
N GLU A 78 -14.90 4.51 -22.23
CA GLU A 78 -14.95 4.15 -23.64
C GLU A 78 -14.65 5.35 -24.55
N ALA A 79 -15.22 6.53 -24.26
CA ALA A 79 -14.93 7.76 -24.97
C ALA A 79 -13.45 8.17 -24.86
N GLN A 80 -12.85 8.04 -23.68
CA GLN A 80 -11.41 8.28 -23.48
C GLN A 80 -10.56 7.31 -24.29
N ARG A 81 -10.90 6.01 -24.25
CA ARG A 81 -10.21 4.99 -25.05
C ARG A 81 -10.30 5.29 -26.54
N LEU A 82 -11.48 5.67 -27.02
CA LEU A 82 -11.69 6.07 -28.42
C LEU A 82 -10.92 7.33 -28.78
N ALA A 83 -10.87 8.33 -27.90
CA ALA A 83 -10.11 9.56 -28.14
C ALA A 83 -8.60 9.30 -28.24
N VAL A 84 -8.06 8.36 -27.45
CA VAL A 84 -6.68 7.90 -27.58
C VAL A 84 -6.48 7.12 -28.89
N ALA A 85 -7.38 6.18 -29.19
CA ALA A 85 -7.27 5.35 -30.41
C ALA A 85 -7.42 6.16 -31.70
N SER A 86 -8.24 7.22 -31.70
CA SER A 86 -8.46 8.11 -32.85
C SER A 86 -7.42 9.22 -32.98
N GLY A 87 -6.49 9.34 -32.03
CA GLY A 87 -5.50 10.41 -32.00
C GLY A 87 -6.06 11.79 -31.62
N ALA A 88 -7.34 11.87 -31.20
CA ALA A 88 -7.94 13.10 -30.69
C ALA A 88 -7.39 13.49 -29.31
N ALA A 89 -6.85 12.54 -28.55
CA ALA A 89 -6.19 12.79 -27.27
C ALA A 89 -4.74 13.25 -27.48
N THR A 90 -4.32 14.29 -26.74
CA THR A 90 -2.93 14.76 -26.74
C THR A 90 -2.14 14.10 -25.60
N GLU A 91 -1.10 13.35 -25.95
CA GLU A 91 -0.19 12.76 -24.97
C GLU A 91 0.77 13.82 -24.38
N LYS A 92 0.88 13.86 -23.04
CA LYS A 92 1.83 14.72 -22.32
C LYS A 92 2.66 13.85 -21.40
N HIS A 93 3.94 13.69 -21.70
CA HIS A 93 4.88 13.06 -20.77
C HIS A 93 5.38 14.08 -19.74
N GLY A 94 5.22 13.75 -18.46
CA GLY A 94 5.96 14.41 -17.39
C GLY A 94 7.45 14.08 -17.46
N LYS A 95 8.28 14.86 -16.78
CA LYS A 95 9.73 14.60 -16.69
C LYS A 95 9.96 13.25 -16.00
N ALA A 96 10.67 12.33 -16.66
CA ALA A 96 11.03 11.05 -16.05
C ALA A 96 11.87 11.28 -14.78
N PHE A 97 11.49 10.64 -13.67
CA PHE A 97 12.22 10.74 -12.41
C PHE A 97 12.43 9.36 -11.79
N TRP A 98 13.60 9.16 -11.21
CA TRP A 98 13.91 8.03 -10.35
C TRP A 98 13.55 8.39 -8.92
N THR A 99 12.88 7.49 -8.19
CA THR A 99 12.66 7.64 -6.75
C THR A 99 13.66 6.76 -6.02
N ILE A 100 14.60 7.38 -5.31
CA ILE A 100 15.54 6.71 -4.40
C ILE A 100 15.09 7.02 -2.98
N LYS A 101 14.73 6.00 -2.20
CA LYS A 101 14.38 6.15 -0.77
C LYS A 101 15.51 5.58 0.10
N PRO A 102 15.97 6.30 1.14
CA PRO A 102 16.91 5.72 2.10
C PRO A 102 16.21 4.63 2.92
N GLY A 103 16.88 3.50 3.12
CA GLY A 103 16.50 2.54 4.16
C GLY A 103 16.67 3.22 5.51
N ARG A 104 15.66 3.15 6.39
CA ARG A 104 15.75 3.72 7.75
C ARG A 104 16.94 3.10 8.48
N SER A 105 17.91 3.94 8.84
CA SER A 105 18.97 3.67 9.83
C SER A 105 18.44 3.83 11.24
#